data_AF-A0A357T773-F1
#
_entry.id   AF-A0A357T773-F1
#
_cell.length_a   1.000
_cell.length_b   1.000
_cell.length_c   1.000
_cell.angle_alpha   90.00
_cell.angle_beta   90.00
_cell.angle_gamma   90.00
#
_symmetry.space_group_name_H-M   'P 1'
#
loop_
_entity.id
_entity.type
_entity.pdbx_description
1 polymer ?
#
loop_
_entity_poly.entity_id
_entity_poly.type
_entity_poly.pdbx_seq_one_letter_code
_entity_poly.pdbx_strand_id
1 'polypeptide(L)'
;MITEPKELERLPQDASMKKVRFTAEVDHIKDRFKKRMHGQLPPPVEKMIQKQVESFQDLKADLVLNTSEETPEVMVEKLLQL
;
A
#
# COMPACT_ATOMS: atom_id res chain seq x y z
N MET A 1 -9.75 3.27 -4.76
CA MET A 1 -8.64 2.46 -4.23
C MET A 1 -8.54 1.22 -5.09
N ILE A 2 -7.36 0.90 -5.61
CA ILE A 2 -7.10 -0.29 -6.42
C ILE A 2 -6.78 -1.45 -5.46
N THR A 3 -7.42 -2.59 -5.65
CA THR A 3 -7.25 -3.79 -4.81
C THR A 3 -6.49 -4.90 -5.51
N GLU A 4 -6.41 -4.87 -6.84
CA GLU A 4 -5.58 -5.77 -7.64
C GLU A 4 -4.72 -5.01 -8.67
N PRO A 5 -3.45 -5.39 -8.89
CA PRO A 5 -2.57 -4.69 -9.84
C PRO A 5 -3.15 -4.58 -11.26
N LYS A 6 -3.89 -5.59 -11.71
CA LYS A 6 -4.53 -5.63 -13.04
C LYS A 6 -5.59 -4.55 -13.23
N GLU A 7 -6.19 -4.03 -12.16
CA GLU A 7 -7.15 -2.93 -12.26
C GLU A 7 -6.48 -1.64 -12.74
N LEU A 8 -5.17 -1.48 -12.54
CA LEU A 8 -4.40 -0.34 -13.03
C LEU A 8 -4.38 -0.28 -14.57
N GLU A 9 -4.39 -1.43 -15.24
CA GLU A 9 -4.40 -1.53 -16.71
C GLU A 9 -5.70 -0.99 -17.31
N ARG A 10 -6.78 -0.97 -16.52
CA ARG A 10 -8.10 -0.48 -16.95
C ARG A 10 -8.23 1.04 -16.84
N LEU A 11 -7.27 1.71 -16.20
CA LEU A 11 -7.30 3.16 -16.06
C LEU A 11 -6.70 3.84 -17.29
N PRO A 12 -7.22 5.02 -17.67
CA PRO A 12 -6.59 5.86 -18.68
C PRO A 12 -5.12 6.10 -18.34
N GLN A 13 -4.22 5.82 -19.28
CA GLN A 13 -2.80 6.09 -19.13
C GLN A 13 -2.52 7.51 -19.63
N ASP A 14 -3.07 8.49 -18.92
CA ASP A 14 -2.83 9.92 -19.18
C ASP A 14 -1.59 10.37 -18.40
N ALA A 15 -0.73 11.18 -19.03
CA ALA A 15 0.46 11.75 -18.41
C ALA A 15 0.17 12.69 -17.24
N SER A 16 -1.06 13.21 -17.14
CA SER A 16 -1.53 14.02 -16.01
C SER A 16 -1.89 13.20 -14.77
N MET A 17 -2.05 11.88 -14.90
CA MET A 17 -2.43 11.01 -13.78
C MET A 17 -1.21 10.62 -12.95
N LYS A 18 -1.20 11.03 -11.68
CA LYS A 18 -0.16 10.65 -10.71
C LYS A 18 -0.56 9.39 -9.95
N LYS A 19 0.33 8.39 -9.95
CA LYS A 19 0.20 7.11 -9.25
C LYS A 19 0.96 7.19 -7.94
N VAL A 20 0.23 7.12 -6.83
CA VAL A 20 0.82 7.07 -5.49
C VAL A 20 0.62 5.67 -4.93
N ARG A 21 1.70 5.04 -4.47
CA ARG A 21 1.67 3.74 -3.80
C ARG A 21 2.00 3.90 -2.33
N PHE A 22 1.05 3.55 -1.47
CA PHE A 22 1.28 3.44 -0.03
C PHE A 22 1.80 2.05 0.28
N THR A 23 2.87 1.97 1.06
CA THR A 23 3.47 0.73 1.50
C THR A 23 3.78 0.74 3.00
N ALA A 24 4.14 -0.42 3.51
CA ALA A 24 4.67 -0.64 4.84
C ALA A 24 5.34 -2.01 4.86
N GLU A 25 6.25 -2.20 5.81
CA GLU A 25 6.77 -3.53 6.13
C GLU A 25 5.63 -4.50 6.43
N VAL A 26 5.73 -5.72 5.91
CA VAL A 26 4.66 -6.72 6.00
C VAL A 26 4.28 -7.02 7.45
N ASP A 27 5.25 -7.02 8.36
CA ASP A 27 5.02 -7.27 9.79
C ASP A 27 4.25 -6.12 10.44
N HIS A 28 4.55 -4.87 10.12
CA HIS A 28 3.75 -3.72 10.55
C HIS A 28 2.32 -3.75 10.00
N ILE A 29 2.11 -4.28 8.79
CA ILE A 29 0.76 -4.48 8.23
C ILE A 29 0.03 -5.57 9.03
N LYS A 30 0.66 -6.73 9.23
CA LYS A 30 0.12 -7.84 10.02
C LYS A 30 -0.26 -7.40 11.43
N ASP A 31 0.58 -6.62 12.10
CA ASP A 31 0.30 -6.08 13.44
C ASP A 31 -0.91 -5.16 13.46
N ARG A 32 -1.05 -4.28 12.46
CA ARG A 32 -2.24 -3.42 12.31
C ARG A 32 -3.50 -4.25 12.12
N PHE A 33 -3.46 -5.31 11.30
CA PHE A 33 -4.59 -6.22 11.13
C PHE A 33 -4.90 -7.01 12.41
N LYS A 34 -3.88 -7.54 13.08
CA LYS A 34 -4.01 -8.24 14.36
C LYS A 34 -4.70 -7.38 15.41
N LYS A 35 -4.32 -6.09 15.53
CA LYS A 35 -4.98 -5.13 16.42
C LYS A 35 -6.47 -4.94 16.08
N ARG A 36 -6.81 -4.83 14.80
CA ARG A 36 -8.21 -4.73 14.34
C ARG A 36 -9.02 -6.01 14.59
N MET A 37 -8.35 -7.15 14.57
CA MET A 37 -8.95 -8.48 14.78
C MET A 37 -8.83 -8.95 16.25
N HIS A 38 -8.89 -8.01 17.20
CA HIS A 38 -8.88 -8.29 18.64
C HIS A 38 -7.68 -9.12 19.13
N GLY A 39 -6.51 -8.89 18.53
CA GLY A 39 -5.26 -9.54 18.92
C GLY A 39 -5.00 -10.88 18.22
N GLN A 40 -5.90 -11.35 17.37
CA GLN A 40 -5.73 -12.60 16.62
C GLN A 40 -5.60 -12.32 15.13
N LEU A 41 -4.57 -12.87 14.48
CA LEU A 41 -4.43 -12.83 13.03
C LEU A 41 -4.55 -14.26 12.49
N PRO A 42 -5.70 -14.63 11.89
CA PRO A 42 -5.87 -15.97 11.35
C PRO A 42 -4.84 -16.26 10.25
N PRO A 43 -4.27 -17.48 10.19
CA PRO A 43 -3.28 -17.84 9.17
C PRO A 43 -3.70 -17.58 7.71
N PRO A 44 -4.98 -17.75 7.32
CA PRO A 44 -5.41 -17.38 5.97
C PRO A 44 -5.26 -15.88 5.67
N VAL A 45 -5.55 -15.03 6.66
CA VAL A 45 -5.43 -13.56 6.54
C VAL A 45 -3.96 -13.16 6.47
N GLU A 46 -3.10 -13.79 7.27
CA GLU A 46 -1.66 -13.54 7.21
C GLU A 46 -1.08 -13.87 5.82
N LYS A 47 -1.43 -15.05 5.28
CA LYS A 47 -1.02 -15.45 3.92
C LYS A 47 -1.58 -14.53 2.85
N MET A 48 -2.81 -14.05 3.02
CA MET A 48 -3.43 -13.09 2.11
C MET A 48 -2.66 -11.77 2.12
N ILE A 49 -2.34 -11.22 3.31
CA ILE A 49 -1.56 -9.97 3.45
C ILE A 49 -0.20 -10.11 2.75
N GLN A 50 0.51 -11.22 3.01
CA GLN A 50 1.81 -11.50 2.38
C GLN A 50 1.72 -11.43 0.85
N LYS A 51 0.76 -12.17 0.27
CA LYS A 51 0.55 -12.19 -1.19
C LYS A 51 0.16 -10.82 -1.74
N GLN A 52 -0.64 -10.05 -1.01
CA GLN A 52 -1.08 -8.73 -1.44
C GLN A 52 0.12 -7.77 -1.49
N VAL A 53 0.97 -7.74 -0.46
CA VAL A 53 2.21 -6.94 -0.48
C VAL A 53 3.10 -7.31 -1.66
N GLU A 54 3.35 -8.61 -1.87
CA GLU A 54 4.19 -9.11 -2.97
C GLU A 54 3.62 -8.69 -4.35
N SER A 55 2.31 -8.82 -4.55
CA SER A 55 1.67 -8.50 -5.84
C SER A 55 1.80 -7.03 -6.26
N PHE A 56 2.01 -6.13 -5.32
CA PHE A 56 2.18 -4.69 -5.59
C PHE A 56 3.65 -4.25 -5.53
N GLN A 57 4.60 -5.13 -5.23
CA GLN A 57 6.01 -4.77 -4.95
C GLN A 57 6.71 -4.12 -6.15
N ASP A 58 6.43 -4.60 -7.36
CA ASP A 58 7.07 -4.15 -8.61
C ASP A 58 6.25 -3.11 -9.38
N LEU A 59 5.15 -2.64 -8.81
CA LEU A 59 4.24 -1.70 -9.47
C LEU A 59 4.86 -0.30 -9.52
N LYS A 60 5.03 0.23 -10.74
CA LYS A 60 5.55 1.59 -10.97
C LYS A 60 4.56 2.64 -10.44
N ALA A 61 5.08 3.57 -9.66
CA ALA A 61 4.36 4.71 -9.10
C ALA A 61 5.24 5.96 -9.20
N ASP A 62 4.61 7.12 -9.34
CA ASP A 62 5.30 8.42 -9.33
C ASP A 62 5.81 8.77 -7.93
N LEU A 63 5.11 8.28 -6.90
CA LEU A 63 5.49 8.44 -5.50
C LEU A 63 5.20 7.16 -4.71
N VAL A 64 6.14 6.77 -3.86
CA VAL A 64 5.98 5.67 -2.90
C VAL A 64 6.09 6.25 -1.50
N LEU A 65 5.08 6.00 -0.66
CA LEU A 65 4.99 6.50 0.71
C LEU A 65 5.02 5.33 1.69
N ASN A 66 5.97 5.33 2.62
CA ASN A 66 6.17 4.24 3.57
C ASN A 66 5.55 4.58 4.93
N THR A 67 4.36 4.05 5.18
CA THR A 67 3.61 4.28 6.43
C THR A 67 4.17 3.53 7.65
N SER A 68 5.28 2.79 7.49
CA SER A 68 6.03 2.22 8.62
C SER A 68 7.01 3.21 9.24
N GLU A 69 7.50 4.17 8.47
CA GLU A 69 8.61 5.04 8.84
C GLU A 69 8.19 6.51 8.90
N GLU A 70 7.22 6.89 8.08
CA GLU A 70 6.85 8.29 7.87
C GLU A 70 5.58 8.66 8.61
N THR A 71 5.54 9.89 9.12
CA THR A 71 4.32 10.45 9.72
C THR A 71 3.38 10.99 8.64
N PRO A 72 2.09 11.13 8.94
CA PRO A 72 1.12 11.73 8.02
C PRO A 72 1.54 13.11 7.49
N GLU A 73 2.15 13.95 8.32
CA GLU A 73 2.59 15.30 7.96
C GLU A 73 3.64 15.26 6.86
N VAL A 74 4.68 14.42 7.02
CA VAL A 74 5.74 14.23 6.03
C VAL A 74 5.19 13.67 4.72
N MET A 75 4.25 12.72 4.80
CA MET A 75 3.63 12.14 3.62
C MET A 75 2.79 13.17 2.84
N VAL A 76 2.09 14.07 3.55
CA VAL A 76 1.33 15.16 2.93
C VAL A 76 2.28 16.15 2.23
N GLU A 77 3.40 16.51 2.86
CA GLU A 77 4.40 17.37 2.21
C GLU A 77 4.93 16.77 0.91
N LYS A 78 5.23 15.46 0.89
CA LYS A 78 5.64 14.75 -0.33
C LYS A 78 4.55 14.73 -1.41
N LEU A 79 3.29 14.56 -1.01
CA LEU A 79 2.16 14.59 -1.94
C LEU A 79 1.98 15.96 -2.60
N LEU A 80 2.22 17.05 -1.87
CA LEU A 80 2.10 18.40 -2.40
C LEU A 80 3.21 18.77 -3.39
N GLN A 81 4.30 18.00 -3.44
CA GLN A 81 5.43 18.21 -4.36
C GLN A 81 5.32 17.38 -5.66
N LEU A 82 4.27 16.55 -5.78
CA LEU A 82 4.07 15.59 -6.88
C LEU A 82 3.47 16.24 -8.14
#